data_AF-A0A3C1UP61-F1
#
_entry.id   AF-A0A3C1UP61-F1
#
_cell.length_a   1.000
_cell.length_b   1.000
_cell.length_c   1.000
_cell.angle_alpha   90.00
_cell.angle_beta   90.00
_cell.angle_gamma   90.00
#
_symmetry.space_group_name_H-M   'P 1'
#
loop_
_entity.id
_entity.type
_entity.pdbx_description
1 polymer ?
#
loop_
_entity_poly.entity_id
_entity_poly.type
_entity_poly.pdbx_seq_one_letter_code
_entity_poly.pdbx_strand_id
1 'polypeptide(L)'
;EENDKTEINRVQGCQATVWLKATVEESNPPLITFVADSNSQIVKGLVSMLRMMFSGKTSRVILEIDEQKIFQRLGLDRHLSPTRSTGLNSMVAQIKTLAQVTES
;
A
#
# COMPACT_ATOMS: atom_id res chain seq x y z
N GLU A 1 -13.60 -3.27 -4.40
CA GLU A 1 -14.65 -4.22 -4.83
C GLU A 1 -14.16 -5.01 -6.05
N GLU A 2 -14.92 -5.98 -6.58
CA GLU A 2 -14.50 -6.74 -7.78
C GLU A 2 -14.23 -5.82 -8.98
N ASN A 3 -15.03 -4.75 -9.12
CA ASN A 3 -14.87 -3.74 -10.16
C ASN A 3 -13.55 -2.95 -10.08
N ASP A 4 -12.85 -2.96 -8.94
CA ASP A 4 -11.57 -2.29 -8.78
C ASP A 4 -10.38 -3.18 -9.14
N LYS A 5 -10.59 -4.46 -9.44
CA LYS A 5 -9.54 -5.42 -9.81
C LYS A 5 -9.17 -5.33 -11.30
N THR A 6 -8.77 -4.14 -11.73
CA THR A 6 -8.38 -3.86 -13.12
C THR A 6 -6.87 -3.83 -13.27
N GLU A 7 -6.36 -3.97 -14.50
CA GLU A 7 -4.90 -3.85 -14.74
C GLU A 7 -4.36 -2.47 -14.36
N ILE A 8 -5.18 -1.42 -14.41
CA ILE A 8 -4.81 -0.06 -13.97
C ILE A 8 -4.46 -0.03 -12.48
N ASN A 9 -5.21 -0.78 -11.67
CA ASN A 9 -4.99 -0.85 -10.22
C ASN A 9 -4.00 -1.95 -9.83
N ARG A 10 -3.43 -2.69 -10.79
CA ARG A 10 -2.57 -3.83 -10.49
C ARG A 10 -1.16 -3.38 -10.08
N VAL A 11 -0.73 -3.83 -8.91
CA VAL A 11 0.63 -3.58 -8.41
C VAL A 11 1.62 -4.49 -9.13
N GLN A 12 2.65 -3.89 -9.74
CA GLN A 12 3.73 -4.61 -10.40
C GLN A 12 4.81 -5.04 -9.40
N GLY A 13 5.54 -6.12 -9.70
CA GLY A 13 6.63 -6.62 -8.85
C GLY A 13 6.21 -7.54 -7.70
N CYS A 14 4.91 -7.80 -7.53
CA CYS A 14 4.39 -8.81 -6.61
C CYS A 14 4.26 -10.17 -7.33
N GLN A 15 4.76 -11.25 -6.72
CA GLN A 15 4.52 -12.61 -7.22
C GLN A 15 3.02 -13.00 -7.13
N ALA A 16 2.37 -12.62 -6.03
CA ALA A 16 0.93 -12.68 -5.92
C ALA A 16 0.30 -11.49 -6.64
N THR A 17 -0.89 -11.66 -7.22
CA THR A 17 -1.60 -10.54 -7.80
C THR A 17 -2.14 -9.67 -6.68
N VAL A 18 -1.87 -8.37 -6.77
CA VAL A 18 -2.38 -7.35 -5.84
C VAL A 18 -3.01 -6.24 -6.68
N TRP A 19 -4.19 -5.82 -6.25
CA TRP A 19 -4.85 -4.63 -6.77
C TRP A 19 -4.93 -3.58 -5.67
N LEU A 20 -4.59 -2.35 -5.99
CA LEU A 20 -4.58 -1.22 -5.07
C LEU A 20 -5.12 0.01 -5.78
N LYS A 21 -6.18 0.59 -5.21
CA LYS A 21 -6.81 1.82 -5.66
C LYS A 21 -6.72 2.86 -4.55
N ALA A 22 -6.29 4.07 -4.89
CA ALA A 22 -6.36 5.23 -4.01
C ALA A 22 -7.60 6.07 -4.35
N THR A 23 -8.16 6.75 -3.36
CA THR A 23 -9.23 7.73 -3.53
C THR A 23 -8.92 8.92 -2.63
N VAL A 24 -9.23 10.12 -3.13
CA VAL A 24 -9.08 11.36 -2.38
C VAL A 24 -10.43 11.72 -1.80
N GLU A 25 -10.50 11.84 -0.49
CA GLU A 25 -11.70 12.26 0.22
C GLU A 25 -11.78 13.78 0.28
N GLU A 26 -12.95 14.33 -0.01
CA GLU A 26 -13.26 15.74 0.09
C GLU A 26 -13.25 16.17 1.56
N SER A 27 -12.06 16.51 2.05
CA SER A 27 -11.73 16.90 3.41
C SER A 27 -10.71 18.04 3.35
N ASN A 28 -10.53 18.76 4.47
CA ASN A 28 -9.57 19.86 4.54
C ASN A 28 -8.62 19.66 5.73
N PRO A 29 -7.36 19.24 5.51
CA PRO A 29 -6.74 18.91 4.21
C PRO A 29 -7.29 17.60 3.59
N PRO A 30 -7.14 17.40 2.27
CA PRO A 30 -7.62 16.18 1.60
C PRO A 30 -6.89 14.95 2.13
N LEU A 31 -7.67 13.90 2.42
CA LEU A 31 -7.18 12.61 2.89
C LEU A 31 -7.18 11.60 1.75
N ILE A 32 -6.15 10.76 1.72
CA ILE A 32 -6.04 9.65 0.77
C ILE A 32 -6.46 8.38 1.48
N THR A 33 -7.43 7.66 0.91
CA THR A 33 -7.84 6.33 1.35
C THR A 33 -7.50 5.27 0.32
N PHE A 34 -7.23 4.06 0.81
CA PHE A 34 -6.82 2.93 -0.03
C PHE A 34 -7.78 1.75 0.11
N VAL A 35 -8.13 1.18 -1.04
CA VAL A 35 -8.76 -0.14 -1.14
C VAL A 35 -7.80 -1.05 -1.87
N ALA A 36 -7.55 -2.22 -1.30
CA ALA A 36 -6.65 -3.19 -1.90
C ALA A 36 -7.06 -4.63 -1.58
N ASP A 37 -6.76 -5.56 -2.49
CA ASP A 37 -7.01 -7.00 -2.34
C ASP A 37 -5.90 -7.80 -3.05
N SER A 38 -5.79 -9.09 -2.73
CA SER A 38 -4.82 -9.99 -3.34
C SER A 38 -5.39 -11.39 -3.56
N ASN A 39 -4.84 -12.17 -4.50
CA ASN A 39 -5.19 -13.59 -4.63
C ASN A 39 -4.52 -14.51 -3.57
N SER A 40 -3.67 -13.98 -2.69
CA SER A 40 -2.94 -14.74 -1.67
C SER A 40 -3.30 -14.31 -0.24
N GLN A 41 -3.62 -15.26 0.64
CA GLN A 41 -4.03 -14.98 2.03
C GLN A 41 -2.96 -14.26 2.84
N ILE A 42 -1.69 -14.65 2.70
CA ILE A 42 -0.58 -13.98 3.41
C ILE A 42 -0.43 -12.55 2.92
N VAL A 43 -0.58 -12.33 1.62
CA VAL A 43 -0.47 -10.99 1.03
C VAL A 43 -1.68 -10.12 1.42
N LYS A 44 -2.89 -10.69 1.56
CA LYS A 44 -4.04 -9.98 2.14
C LYS A 44 -3.75 -9.45 3.55
N GLY A 45 -3.04 -10.23 4.37
CA GLY A 45 -2.57 -9.77 5.68
C GLY A 45 -1.64 -8.56 5.59
N LEU A 46 -0.65 -8.61 4.70
CA LEU A 46 0.27 -7.49 4.47
C LEU A 46 -0.45 -6.25 3.91
N VAL A 47 -1.37 -6.43 2.97
CA VAL A 47 -2.21 -5.36 2.42
C VAL A 47 -3.04 -4.69 3.52
N SER A 48 -3.64 -5.48 4.41
CA SER A 48 -4.44 -4.95 5.52
C SER A 48 -3.60 -4.10 6.47
N MET A 49 -2.37 -4.54 6.76
CA MET A 49 -1.41 -3.77 7.56
C MET A 49 -1.03 -2.46 6.88
N LEU A 50 -0.70 -2.48 5.59
CA LEU A 50 -0.38 -1.26 4.83
C LEU A 50 -1.56 -0.30 4.80
N ARG A 51 -2.78 -0.79 4.62
CA ARG A 51 -3.98 0.04 4.68
C ARG A 51 -4.11 0.73 6.03
N MET A 52 -3.86 0.03 7.14
CA MET A 52 -3.88 0.63 8.48
C MET A 52 -2.76 1.67 8.68
N MET A 53 -1.61 1.49 8.03
CA MET A 53 -0.49 2.42 8.10
C MET A 53 -0.70 3.69 7.27
N PHE A 54 -1.31 3.59 6.09
CA PHE A 54 -1.31 4.68 5.09
C PHE A 54 -2.67 5.32 4.83
N SER A 55 -3.78 4.58 4.99
CA SER A 55 -5.12 5.08 4.65
C SER A 55 -5.60 6.15 5.65
N GLY A 56 -6.36 7.13 5.15
CA GLY A 56 -6.93 8.21 5.96
C GLY A 56 -5.90 9.27 6.36
N LYS A 57 -4.89 9.49 5.52
CA LYS A 57 -3.78 10.41 5.77
C LYS A 57 -3.61 11.34 4.57
N THR A 58 -3.05 12.53 4.81
CA THR A 58 -2.70 13.45 3.72
C THR A 58 -1.52 12.89 2.91
N SER A 59 -1.35 13.36 1.67
CA SER A 59 -0.20 13.03 0.83
C SER A 59 1.12 13.24 1.57
N ARG A 60 1.29 14.42 2.19
CA ARG A 60 2.47 14.76 2.98
C ARG A 60 2.76 13.75 4.09
N VAL A 61 1.76 13.40 4.90
CA VAL A 61 1.95 12.44 6.00
C VAL A 61 2.32 11.07 5.44
N ILE A 62 1.71 10.63 4.33
CA ILE A 62 2.04 9.35 3.69
C ILE A 62 3.50 9.32 3.23
N LEU A 63 3.98 10.41 2.64
CA LEU A 63 5.35 10.52 2.12
C LEU A 63 6.40 10.58 3.25
N GLU A 64 6.05 11.17 4.40
CA GLU A 64 6.92 11.27 5.59
C GLU A 64 7.01 9.96 6.40
N ILE A 65 6.14 8.97 6.15
CA ILE A 65 6.21 7.67 6.84
C ILE A 65 7.49 6.92 6.43
N ASP A 66 8.28 6.55 7.45
CA ASP A 66 9.39 5.60 7.35
C ASP A 66 8.87 4.17 7.58
N GLU A 67 8.43 3.54 6.51
CA GLU A 67 7.93 2.18 6.50
C GLU A 67 8.98 1.16 6.94
N GLN A 68 10.26 1.40 6.65
CA GLN A 68 11.32 0.43 6.92
C GLN A 68 11.55 0.32 8.42
N LYS A 69 11.57 1.45 9.12
CA LYS A 69 11.62 1.47 10.58
C LYS A 69 10.41 0.77 11.22
N ILE A 70 9.23 0.89 10.62
CA ILE A 70 8.02 0.20 11.10
C ILE A 70 8.15 -1.31 10.87
N PHE A 71 8.59 -1.74 9.69
CA PHE A 71 8.77 -3.16 9.35
C PHE A 71 9.79 -3.84 10.27
N GLN A 72 10.90 -3.16 10.57
CA GLN A 72 11.90 -3.64 11.52
C GLN A 72 11.34 -3.79 12.94
N ARG A 73 10.57 -2.79 13.41
CA ARG A 73 9.93 -2.84 14.73
C ARG A 73 8.91 -3.96 14.85
N LEU A 74 8.23 -4.30 13.74
CA LEU A 74 7.30 -5.42 13.66
C LEU A 74 8.00 -6.76 13.38
N GLY A 75 9.32 -6.77 13.15
CA GLY A 75 10.11 -7.97 12.82
C GLY A 75 9.76 -8.61 11.48
N LEU A 76 9.08 -7.89 10.58
CA LEU A 76 8.63 -8.43 9.30
C LEU A 76 9.80 -8.82 8.39
N ASP A 77 10.87 -8.04 8.45
CA ASP A 77 12.13 -8.29 7.75
C ASP A 77 12.72 -9.68 8.07
N ARG A 78 12.46 -10.21 9.26
CA ARG A 78 12.96 -11.52 9.72
C ARG A 78 12.03 -12.69 9.42
N HIS A 79 10.75 -12.42 9.15
CA HIS A 79 9.72 -13.44 8.99
C HIS A 79 9.19 -13.57 7.55
N LEU A 80 9.52 -12.61 6.69
CA LEU A 80 9.15 -12.64 5.28
C LEU A 80 10.27 -13.27 4.45
N SER A 81 9.89 -14.15 3.52
CA SER A 81 10.83 -14.61 2.50
C SER A 81 11.23 -13.44 1.59
N PRO A 82 12.39 -13.50 0.91
CA PRO A 82 12.85 -12.43 0.02
C PRO A 82 11.76 -11.96 -0.96
N THR A 83 11.04 -12.90 -1.56
CA THR A 83 9.95 -12.59 -2.51
C THR A 83 8.79 -11.84 -1.88
N ARG A 84 8.44 -12.14 -0.62
CA ARG A 84 7.37 -11.45 0.10
C ARG A 84 7.80 -10.05 0.51
N SER A 85 9.07 -9.87 0.92
CA SER A 85 9.64 -8.57 1.22
C SER A 85 9.68 -7.68 -0.02
N THR A 86 10.06 -8.21 -1.18
CA THR A 86 9.98 -7.49 -2.45
C THR A 86 8.56 -7.05 -2.76
N GLY A 87 7.58 -7.95 -2.67
CA GLY A 87 6.18 -7.59 -2.91
C GLY A 87 5.66 -6.53 -1.92
N LEU A 88 6.03 -6.61 -0.64
CA LEU A 88 5.70 -5.60 0.37
C LEU A 88 6.24 -4.23 -0.02
N ASN A 89 7.51 -4.15 -0.42
CA ASN A 89 8.14 -2.90 -0.86
C ASN A 89 7.51 -2.36 -2.15
N SER A 90 7.16 -3.22 -3.12
CA SER A 90 6.43 -2.81 -4.33
C SER A 90 5.07 -2.18 -4.02
N MET A 91 4.32 -2.75 -3.06
CA MET A 91 3.06 -2.16 -2.61
C MET A 91 3.25 -0.79 -1.97
N VAL A 92 4.28 -0.61 -1.13
CA VAL A 92 4.58 0.70 -0.53
C VAL A 92 4.98 1.72 -1.60
N ALA A 93 5.84 1.32 -2.55
CA ALA A 93 6.24 2.20 -3.65
C ALA A 93 5.01 2.71 -4.43
N GLN A 94 4.07 1.82 -4.76
CA GLN A 94 2.82 2.20 -5.43
C GLN A 94 1.98 3.19 -4.60
N ILE A 95 1.86 2.96 -3.29
CA ILE A 95 1.16 3.87 -2.36
C ILE A 95 1.79 5.27 -2.38
N LYS A 96 3.13 5.35 -2.27
CA LYS A 96 3.86 6.62 -2.28
C LYS A 96 3.77 7.33 -3.63
N THR A 97 3.84 6.60 -4.74
CA THR A 97 3.62 7.17 -6.08
C THR A 97 2.23 7.78 -6.21
N LEU A 98 1.17 7.07 -5.78
CA LEU A 98 -0.20 7.59 -5.81
C LEU A 98 -0.37 8.84 -4.93
N ALA A 99 0.26 8.84 -3.75
CA ALA A 99 0.26 10.00 -2.87
C ALA A 99 0.96 11.22 -3.50
N GLN A 100 2.07 11.01 -4.21
CA GLN A 100 2.82 12.07 -4.88
C GLN A 100 2.01 12.71 -6.03
N VAL A 101 1.33 11.89 -6.84
CA VAL A 101 0.49 12.37 -7.95
C VAL A 101 -0.71 13.19 -7.45
N THR A 102 -1.22 12.86 -6.26
CA THR A 102 -2.37 13.55 -5.66
C THR A 102 -2.00 14.91 -5.05
N GLU A 103 -0.72 15.16 -4.77
CA GLU A 103 -0.25 16.43 -4.20
C GLU A 103 -0.13 17.56 -5.26
N SER A 104 -0.14 17.21 -6.55
CA SER A 104 0.00 18.13 -7.69
C SER A 104 -1.36 18.69 -8.15
#